data_AF-B1XUG2-F1
#
_entry.id   AF-B1XUG2-F1
#
_cell.length_a   1.000
_cell.length_b   1.000
_cell.length_c   1.000
_cell.angle_alpha   90.00
_cell.angle_beta   90.00
_cell.angle_gamma   90.00
#
_symmetry.space_group_name_H-M   'P 1'
#
loop_
_entity.id
_entity.type
_entity.pdbx_description
1 polymer ?
#
loop_
_entity_poly.entity_id
_entity_poly.type
_entity_poly.pdbx_seq_one_letter_code
_entity_poly.pdbx_strand_id
1 'polypeptide(L)'
;MLHKQLFIFALCVLAGLAHLSVASAQSKVDSKTDPKSDYEFVATVNGSPITQGLLNLNVRALTNQGQKDTPELRQAIKEDLINKELIAQEATKLGYAKEIDFPDQITQLKQNLLLQAFLEEHFKKRAYYRCEDARRV
;
A
#
# COMPACT_ATOMS: atom_id res chain seq x y z
N MET A 1 48.71 7.74 -7.50
CA MET A 1 48.07 9.06 -7.30
C MET A 1 46.61 9.02 -7.77
N LEU A 2 45.73 8.28 -7.08
CA LEU A 2 44.30 8.28 -7.38
C LEU A 2 43.46 7.81 -6.18
N HIS A 3 43.87 8.19 -4.96
CA HIS A 3 43.17 7.80 -3.73
C HIS A 3 42.94 8.97 -2.75
N LYS A 4 43.35 10.18 -3.13
CA LYS A 4 43.29 11.39 -2.28
C LYS A 4 42.13 12.36 -2.56
N GLN A 5 41.26 12.08 -3.55
CA GLN A 5 40.11 12.94 -3.87
C GLN A 5 38.79 12.53 -3.22
N LEU A 6 38.72 11.38 -2.53
CA LEU A 6 37.45 10.87 -1.98
C LEU A 6 37.19 11.27 -0.51
N PHE A 7 38.07 12.04 0.14
CA PHE A 7 37.99 12.35 1.57
C PHE A 7 37.64 13.81 1.91
N ILE A 8 37.29 14.64 0.92
CA ILE A 8 37.11 16.12 1.07
C ILE A 8 35.64 16.59 0.93
N PHE A 9 34.68 15.68 0.74
CA PHE A 9 33.25 16.00 0.95
C PHE A 9 32.82 15.45 2.32
N ALA A 10 33.23 16.14 3.39
CA ALA A 10 32.34 17.00 4.19
C ALA A 10 31.27 16.15 4.91
N LEU A 11 31.41 15.72 6.17
CA LEU A 11 31.85 16.45 7.36
C LEU A 11 31.36 17.91 7.36
N CYS A 12 30.05 18.12 7.42
CA CYS A 12 29.38 19.30 8.02
C CYS A 12 27.85 19.25 7.77
N VAL A 13 27.08 18.41 8.48
CA VAL A 13 25.73 18.77 8.98
C VAL A 13 25.40 17.88 10.19
N LEU A 14 26.06 18.12 11.31
CA LEU A 14 25.59 17.70 12.64
C LEU A 14 25.82 18.88 13.56
N ALA A 15 24.77 19.68 13.80
CA ALA A 15 24.52 20.38 15.06
C ALA A 15 23.23 21.23 14.96
N GLY A 16 22.25 20.85 15.78
CA GLY A 16 21.50 21.83 16.59
C GLY A 16 20.21 22.40 15.99
N LEU A 17 19.07 21.84 16.40
CA LEU A 17 18.11 22.60 17.21
C LEU A 17 17.20 21.65 17.99
N ALA A 18 17.14 21.89 19.29
CA ALA A 18 16.51 21.07 20.29
C ALA A 18 15.07 21.53 20.58
N HIS A 19 14.22 20.55 20.88
CA HIS A 19 12.97 20.55 21.65
C HIS A 19 11.82 21.52 21.29
N LEU A 20 10.67 20.93 20.93
CA LEU A 20 9.39 21.33 21.53
C LEU A 20 8.56 20.09 21.87
N SER A 21 8.24 19.99 23.16
CA SER A 21 7.35 19.01 23.78
C SER A 21 5.90 19.42 23.54
N VAL A 22 5.05 18.50 23.07
CA VAL A 22 3.60 18.53 23.32
C VAL A 22 3.18 17.12 23.72
N ALA A 23 2.85 17.00 25.01
CA ALA A 23 2.07 15.92 25.57
C ALA A 23 0.58 16.29 25.51
N SER A 24 -0.27 15.38 25.03
CA SER A 24 -1.47 14.86 25.73
C SER A 24 -2.56 14.37 24.79
N ALA A 25 -3.22 13.31 25.28
CA ALA A 25 -4.57 12.83 24.97
C ALA A 25 -4.78 11.97 23.71
N GLN A 26 -4.60 10.66 23.90
CA GLN A 26 -5.46 9.63 23.32
C GLN A 26 -6.94 10.05 23.38
N SER A 27 -7.65 9.96 22.26
CA SER A 27 -9.09 9.75 22.25
C SER A 27 -9.42 8.61 21.29
N LYS A 28 -9.83 7.51 21.94
CA LYS A 28 -10.64 6.39 21.47
C LYS A 28 -10.82 6.21 19.97
N VAL A 29 -10.19 5.14 19.50
CA VAL A 29 -10.70 4.28 18.43
C VAL A 29 -11.98 3.64 18.94
N ASP A 30 -13.13 4.20 18.56
CA ASP A 30 -14.38 3.44 18.55
C ASP A 30 -14.44 2.68 17.23
N SER A 31 -13.72 1.54 17.23
CA SER A 31 -13.89 0.50 16.23
C SER A 31 -15.25 -0.15 16.45
N LYS A 32 -16.23 0.30 15.68
CA LYS A 32 -17.46 -0.45 15.42
C LYS A 32 -17.76 -0.41 13.94
N THR A 33 -17.35 -1.44 13.23
CA THR A 33 -18.06 -1.85 12.02
C THR A 33 -18.01 -3.36 11.92
N ASP A 34 -19.18 -3.94 12.12
CA ASP A 34 -19.52 -5.36 12.01
C ASP A 34 -19.15 -5.96 10.64
N PRO A 35 -18.92 -7.28 10.55
CA PRO A 35 -18.68 -7.96 9.30
C PRO A 35 -20.01 -8.14 8.55
N LYS A 36 -20.28 -7.26 7.58
CA LYS A 36 -21.18 -7.55 6.45
C LYS A 36 -20.41 -7.27 5.18
N SER A 37 -20.37 -8.25 4.28
CA SER A 37 -19.82 -8.09 2.94
C SER A 37 -20.79 -7.27 2.09
N ASP A 38 -20.93 -5.99 2.44
CA ASP A 38 -21.54 -4.99 1.58
C ASP A 38 -20.42 -4.54 0.64
N TYR A 39 -20.51 -4.95 -0.62
CA TYR A 39 -19.61 -4.46 -1.66
C TYR A 39 -19.88 -2.97 -1.85
N GLU A 40 -19.22 -2.13 -1.06
CA GLU A 40 -19.34 -0.68 -1.15
C GLU A 40 -18.63 -0.21 -2.41
N PHE A 41 -19.32 0.62 -3.20
CA PHE A 41 -18.82 1.15 -4.46
C PHE A 41 -18.59 2.65 -4.36
N VAL A 42 -17.48 3.11 -4.90
CA VAL A 42 -17.09 4.53 -4.84
C VAL A 42 -17.41 5.29 -6.12
N ALA A 43 -17.53 4.58 -7.23
CA ALA A 43 -17.86 5.10 -8.55
C ALA A 43 -18.25 3.95 -9.49
N THR A 44 -18.85 4.27 -10.64
CA THR A 44 -19.15 3.33 -11.72
C THR A 44 -18.76 3.96 -13.06
N VAL A 45 -18.09 3.21 -13.93
CA VAL A 45 -17.69 3.64 -15.28
C VAL A 45 -18.36 2.72 -16.29
N ASN A 46 -19.32 3.23 -17.08
CA ASN A 46 -20.07 2.44 -18.08
C ASN A 46 -20.68 1.14 -17.51
N GLY A 47 -21.11 1.16 -16.25
CA GLY A 47 -21.66 0.00 -15.54
C GLY A 47 -20.62 -0.90 -14.86
N SER A 48 -19.32 -0.66 -15.03
CA SER A 48 -18.24 -1.32 -14.30
C SER A 48 -18.02 -0.64 -12.95
N PRO A 49 -18.18 -1.32 -11.81
CA PRO A 49 -18.07 -0.71 -10.49
C PRO A 49 -16.61 -0.62 -10.00
N ILE A 50 -16.26 0.51 -9.41
CA ILE A 50 -15.01 0.69 -8.66
C ILE A 50 -15.31 0.46 -7.18
N THR A 51 -14.65 -0.53 -6.58
CA THR A 51 -14.91 -0.95 -5.20
C THR A 51 -14.18 -0.08 -4.18
N GLN A 52 -14.80 0.08 -3.01
CA GLN A 52 -14.18 0.71 -1.84
C GLN A 52 -12.90 -0.03 -1.41
N GLY A 53 -12.88 -1.36 -1.56
CA GLY A 53 -11.70 -2.18 -1.28
C GLY A 53 -10.49 -1.78 -2.13
N LEU A 54 -10.68 -1.53 -3.42
CA LEU A 54 -9.61 -1.09 -4.31
C LEU A 54 -9.11 0.32 -3.96
N LEU A 55 -10.02 1.24 -3.63
CA LEU A 55 -9.66 2.57 -3.14
C LEU A 55 -8.79 2.47 -1.88
N ASN A 56 -9.24 1.71 -0.88
CA ASN A 56 -8.54 1.53 0.38
C ASN A 56 -7.17 0.87 0.19
N LEU A 57 -7.02 -0.06 -0.76
CA LEU A 57 -5.74 -0.68 -1.08
C LEU A 57 -4.74 0.36 -1.60
N ASN A 58 -5.16 1.26 -2.49
CA ASN A 58 -4.30 2.31 -3.04
C ASN A 58 -3.97 3.38 -1.99
N VAL A 59 -4.94 3.80 -1.18
CA VAL A 59 -4.70 4.70 -0.04
C VAL A 59 -3.62 4.11 0.87
N ARG A 60 -3.78 2.84 1.27
CA ARG A 60 -2.80 2.16 2.14
C ARG A 60 -1.40 2.11 1.52
N ALA A 61 -1.30 1.91 0.22
CA ALA A 61 -0.01 1.90 -0.47
C ALA A 61 0.70 3.26 -0.36
N LEU A 62 -0.03 4.37 -0.51
CA LEU A 62 0.53 5.73 -0.40
C LEU A 62 0.79 6.14 1.05
N THR A 63 -0.06 5.73 1.99
CA THR A 63 0.19 6.01 3.41
C THR A 63 1.40 5.25 3.94
N ASN A 64 1.63 4.03 3.46
CA ASN A 64 2.84 3.27 3.76
C ASN A 64 4.11 3.94 3.20
N GLN A 65 3.98 4.79 2.19
CA GLN A 65 5.05 5.62 1.64
C GLN A 65 5.19 6.98 2.36
N GLY A 66 4.42 7.22 3.42
CA GLY A 66 4.49 8.44 4.24
C GLY A 66 3.48 9.53 3.88
N GLN A 67 2.59 9.30 2.91
CA GLN A 67 1.49 10.23 2.66
C GLN A 67 0.45 10.18 3.78
N LYS A 68 -0.24 11.30 4.03
CA LYS A 68 -1.32 11.34 5.02
C LYS A 68 -2.63 10.89 4.39
N ASP A 69 -3.36 10.04 5.10
CA ASP A 69 -4.73 9.71 4.74
C ASP A 69 -5.63 10.94 4.94
N THR A 70 -5.97 11.61 3.84
CA THR A 70 -6.78 12.83 3.81
C THR A 70 -7.94 12.65 2.84
N PRO A 71 -9.07 13.34 3.03
CA PRO A 71 -10.18 13.32 2.09
C PRO A 71 -9.75 13.68 0.67
N GLU A 72 -8.83 14.63 0.54
CA GLU A 72 -8.28 15.10 -0.74
C GLU A 72 -7.48 13.98 -1.43
N LEU A 73 -6.62 13.27 -0.68
CA LEU A 73 -5.88 12.12 -1.22
C LEU A 73 -6.84 11.02 -1.71
N ARG A 74 -7.87 10.71 -0.92
CA ARG A 74 -8.88 9.70 -1.29
C ARG A 74 -9.64 10.10 -2.55
N GLN A 75 -9.97 11.38 -2.71
CA GLN A 75 -10.62 11.89 -3.91
C GLN A 75 -9.71 11.79 -5.14
N ALA A 76 -8.43 12.18 -5.01
CA ALA A 76 -7.46 12.07 -6.09
C ALA A 76 -7.25 10.61 -6.54
N ILE A 77 -7.17 9.65 -5.61
CA ILE A 77 -7.06 8.23 -5.95
C ILE A 77 -8.35 7.72 -6.63
N LYS A 78 -9.52 8.16 -6.17
CA LYS A 78 -10.79 7.78 -6.81
C LYS A 78 -10.82 8.23 -8.27
N GLU A 79 -10.39 9.46 -8.56
CA GLU A 79 -10.30 9.99 -9.92
C GLU A 79 -9.29 9.21 -10.78
N ASP A 80 -8.12 8.88 -10.22
CA ASP A 80 -7.13 8.01 -10.87
C ASP A 80 -7.70 6.63 -11.21
N LEU A 81 -8.45 6.01 -10.29
CA LEU A 81 -9.11 4.72 -10.54
C LEU A 81 -10.17 4.80 -11.65
N ILE A 82 -10.95 5.88 -11.71
CA ILE A 82 -11.91 6.14 -12.79
C ILE A 82 -11.18 6.24 -14.14
N ASN A 83 -10.09 7.00 -14.19
CA ASN A 83 -9.30 7.18 -15.41
C ASN A 83 -8.69 5.87 -15.89
N LYS A 84 -8.15 5.06 -14.96
CA LYS A 84 -7.59 3.74 -15.28
C LYS A 84 -8.65 2.78 -15.83
N GLU A 85 -9.83 2.77 -15.24
CA GLU A 85 -10.95 1.94 -15.72
C GLU A 85 -11.38 2.36 -17.12
N LEU A 86 -11.47 3.66 -17.39
CA LEU A 86 -11.79 4.17 -18.73
C LEU A 86 -10.77 3.70 -19.78
N ILE A 87 -9.47 3.80 -19.46
CA ILE A 87 -8.39 3.34 -20.33
C ILE A 87 -8.43 1.81 -20.51
N ALA A 88 -8.69 1.05 -19.45
CA ALA A 88 -8.79 -0.40 -19.50
C ALA A 88 -9.95 -0.87 -20.38
N GLN A 89 -11.11 -0.20 -20.30
CA GLN A 89 -12.26 -0.46 -21.16
C GLN A 89 -11.93 -0.19 -22.62
N GLU A 90 -11.27 0.93 -22.93
CA GLU A 90 -10.85 1.25 -24.29
C GLU A 90 -9.83 0.24 -24.82
N ALA A 91 -8.83 -0.11 -24.01
CA ALA A 91 -7.83 -1.09 -24.40
C ALA A 91 -8.44 -2.48 -24.68
N THR A 92 -9.45 -2.87 -23.90
CA THR A 92 -10.19 -4.11 -24.11
C THR A 92 -10.99 -4.08 -25.41
N LYS A 93 -11.64 -2.95 -25.73
CA LYS A 93 -12.36 -2.76 -27.00
C LYS A 93 -11.43 -2.84 -28.21
N LEU A 94 -10.23 -2.29 -28.09
CA LEU A 94 -9.20 -2.34 -29.14
C LEU A 94 -8.53 -3.72 -29.27
N GLY A 95 -8.78 -4.64 -28.33
CA GLY A 95 -8.30 -6.02 -28.42
C GLY A 95 -6.89 -6.24 -27.87
N TYR A 96 -6.28 -5.24 -27.20
CA TYR A 96 -4.94 -5.38 -26.63
C TYR A 96 -4.81 -6.53 -25.62
N ALA A 97 -5.91 -6.89 -24.94
CA ALA A 97 -5.95 -8.05 -24.04
C ALA A 97 -5.68 -9.40 -24.74
N LYS A 98 -5.77 -9.45 -26.09
CA LYS A 98 -5.47 -10.64 -26.89
C LYS A 98 -4.05 -10.65 -27.45
N GLU A 99 -3.40 -9.48 -27.52
CA GLU A 99 -2.03 -9.34 -28.03
C GLU A 99 -0.98 -9.72 -26.99
N ILE A 100 -1.36 -9.64 -25.71
CA ILE A 100 -0.55 -10.07 -24.59
C ILE A 100 -1.06 -11.43 -24.10
N ASP A 101 -0.18 -12.26 -23.50
CA ASP A 101 -0.55 -13.51 -22.82
C ASP A 101 -1.32 -13.21 -21.51
N PHE A 102 -2.41 -12.44 -21.60
CA PHE A 102 -3.12 -11.84 -20.47
C PHE A 102 -3.59 -12.88 -19.44
N PRO A 103 -4.21 -14.01 -19.84
CA PRO A 103 -4.66 -15.02 -18.87
C PRO A 103 -3.51 -15.63 -18.07
N ASP A 104 -2.38 -15.87 -18.72
CA ASP A 104 -1.20 -16.46 -18.09
C ASP A 104 -0.52 -15.46 -17.15
N GLN A 105 -0.42 -14.19 -17.55
CA GLN A 105 0.08 -13.11 -16.70
C GLN A 105 -0.77 -12.91 -15.44
N ILE A 106 -2.10 -12.94 -15.56
CA ILE A 106 -3.00 -12.87 -14.41
C ILE A 106 -2.84 -14.10 -13.50
N THR A 107 -2.69 -15.29 -14.08
CA THR A 107 -2.44 -16.53 -13.32
C THR A 107 -1.14 -16.44 -12.54
N GLN A 108 -0.06 -15.99 -13.17
CA GLN A 108 1.23 -15.78 -12.52
C GLN A 108 1.16 -14.73 -11.41
N LEU A 109 0.50 -13.59 -11.66
CA LEU A 109 0.32 -12.53 -10.65
C LEU A 109 -0.43 -13.03 -9.42
N LYS A 110 -1.51 -13.81 -9.63
CA LYS A 110 -2.27 -14.44 -8.55
C LYS A 110 -1.40 -15.36 -7.71
N GLN A 111 -0.59 -16.21 -8.35
CA GLN A 111 0.33 -17.11 -7.65
C GLN A 111 1.35 -16.33 -6.81
N ASN A 112 1.93 -15.27 -7.36
CA ASN A 112 2.89 -14.42 -6.66
C ASN A 112 2.28 -13.74 -5.43
N LEU A 113 1.07 -13.17 -5.54
CA LEU A 113 0.37 -12.55 -4.42
C LEU A 113 0.06 -13.56 -3.30
N LEU A 114 -0.37 -14.77 -3.65
CA LEU A 114 -0.63 -15.83 -2.68
C LEU A 114 0.66 -16.29 -1.98
N LEU A 115 1.75 -16.44 -2.72
CA LEU A 115 3.05 -16.80 -2.16
C LEU A 115 3.56 -15.73 -1.19
N GLN A 116 3.46 -14.45 -1.58
CA GLN A 116 3.84 -13.34 -0.71
C GLN A 116 3.03 -13.35 0.59
N ALA A 117 1.71 -13.45 0.49
CA ALA A 117 0.82 -13.50 1.66
C ALA A 117 1.15 -14.69 2.58
N PHE A 118 1.38 -15.87 1.98
CA PHE A 118 1.75 -17.08 2.73
C PHE A 118 3.08 -16.92 3.48
N LEU A 119 4.10 -16.38 2.82
CA LEU A 119 5.41 -16.17 3.44
C LEU A 119 5.34 -15.16 4.58
N GLU A 120 4.67 -14.02 4.36
CA GLU A 120 4.48 -12.99 5.39
C GLU A 120 3.81 -13.57 6.65
N GLU A 121 2.74 -14.34 6.48
CA GLU A 121 2.02 -14.96 7.59
C GLU A 121 2.86 -16.06 8.27
N HIS A 122 3.53 -16.90 7.49
CA HIS A 122 4.35 -17.99 8.01
C HIS A 122 5.55 -17.48 8.83
N PHE A 123 6.20 -16.39 8.41
CA PHE A 123 7.28 -15.79 9.19
C PHE A 123 6.77 -15.03 10.42
N LYS A 124 5.65 -14.30 10.33
CA LYS A 124 5.02 -13.66 11.51
C LYS A 124 4.66 -14.70 12.58
N LYS A 125 4.03 -15.80 12.17
CA LYS A 125 3.64 -16.88 13.08
C LYS A 125 4.85 -17.58 13.71
N ARG A 126 5.92 -17.83 12.95
CA ARG A 126 7.17 -18.42 13.49
C ARG A 126 7.93 -17.46 14.42
N ALA A 127 7.93 -16.17 14.15
CA ALA A 127 8.51 -15.17 15.05
C ALA A 127 7.77 -15.11 16.40
N TYR A 128 6.45 -15.29 16.38
CA TYR A 128 5.63 -15.34 17.60
C TYR A 128 6.00 -16.50 18.53
N TYR A 129 6.18 -17.72 17.99
CA TYR A 129 6.54 -18.88 18.82
C TYR A 129 7.97 -18.81 19.39
N ARG A 130 8.91 -18.14 18.72
CA ARG A 130 10.29 -18.01 19.23
C ARG A 130 10.42 -17.05 20.41
N CYS A 131 9.57 -16.04 20.51
CA CYS A 131 9.62 -15.07 21.62
C CYS A 131 8.92 -15.57 22.90
N GLU A 132 7.96 -16.48 22.81
CA GLU A 132 7.27 -17.03 23.98
C GLU A 132 8.18 -17.97 24.78
N ASP A 133 9.01 -18.76 24.09
CA ASP A 133 9.98 -19.65 24.74
C ASP A 133 11.19 -18.91 25.34
N ALA A 134 11.54 -17.72 24.83
CA ALA A 134 12.63 -16.91 25.37
C ALA A 134 12.28 -16.13 26.66
N ARG A 135 11.00 -16.09 27.06
CA ARG A 135 10.55 -15.47 28.33
C ARG A 135 10.48 -16.45 29.50
N ARG A 136 10.69 -17.76 29.23
CA ARG A 136 10.59 -18.83 30.24
C ARG A 136 11.96 -19.28 30.80
N VAL A 137 13.01 -18.50 30.58
CA VAL A 137 14.38 -18.64 31.14
C VAL A 137 14.76 -17.37 31.88
#